data_AF-A0AAW2JZV9-F1
#
_entry.id   AF-A0AAW2JZV9-F1
#
_cell.length_a   1.000
_cell.length_b   1.000
_cell.length_c   1.000
_cell.angle_alpha   90.00
_cell.angle_beta   90.00
_cell.angle_gamma   90.00
#
_symmetry.space_group_name_H-M   'P 1'
#
loop_
_entity.id
_entity.type
_entity.pdbx_description
1 polymer ?
#
loop_
_entity_poly.entity_id
_entity_poly.type
_entity_poly.pdbx_seq_one_letter_code
_entity_poly.pdbx_strand_id
1 'polypeptide(L)'
;MTPANLPLVNFSKTQRLVLLIDLHPLLTLQNPTAYLRAVTSVAARLLQFAPLSVSLSAYKLFFSSLSPLRSDAVLRATYLPITLLNLPAQTLASLSITLDAISTIIHLPNSPCSARASNAVSSLLQLIHDYAWETEKDNTLGEDDSIDGDFVKVPSNLVILLSAIGQSVGCSVDFLELREFDEVFCVVKDAFVVRDIYLCWIDVKSEKYEGIYEKKNERTDNLVILKDGIIKMGWGFCSSDLIVLGSALLPFGLIYPKIGVSVGFMDFGGFNKRRYSGELSLEILDVNGMPLECKCCDIEFVNLKSLPCSIRTDDILNASESRDSQSLHGQDAFWVHLAKENMKLHVKSVHRYDECERIGGSSDIVLVRECFLELGKNKKNSGVDFFADRVLEMLHGEMGGVTSRSHPPTWQMFLSFLHTKGYWALVSLSSSNRDTFMGILKPFTTHLALLYILDADHVPIRSKSGSKLPR
;
A
#
# COMPACT_ATOMS: atom_id res chain seq x y z
N MET A 1 -22.49 -2.47 -12.63
CA MET A 1 -22.15 -3.85 -13.06
C MET A 1 -20.63 -3.95 -13.02
N THR A 2 -20.08 -4.77 -12.14
CA THR A 2 -18.63 -4.91 -11.93
C THR A 2 -18.06 -5.89 -12.98
N PRO A 3 -17.15 -5.51 -13.88
CA PRO A 3 -16.51 -6.47 -14.75
C PRO A 3 -15.56 -7.36 -13.93
N ALA A 4 -15.83 -8.66 -13.89
CA ALA A 4 -14.88 -9.66 -13.38
C ALA A 4 -13.52 -9.64 -14.12
N ASN A 5 -13.51 -9.04 -15.31
CA ASN A 5 -12.41 -9.07 -16.28
C ASN A 5 -11.30 -8.05 -16.04
N LEU A 6 -11.45 -7.16 -15.05
CA LEU A 6 -10.44 -6.13 -14.78
C LEU A 6 -9.67 -6.42 -13.49
N PRO A 7 -8.34 -6.16 -13.49
CA PRO A 7 -7.55 -6.17 -12.28
C PRO A 7 -8.18 -5.22 -11.26
N LEU A 8 -8.05 -5.57 -9.99
CA LEU A 8 -8.73 -4.88 -8.91
C LEU A 8 -8.43 -3.37 -8.87
N VAL A 9 -7.18 -2.99 -9.09
CA VAL A 9 -6.74 -1.60 -9.02
C VAL A 9 -6.05 -1.22 -10.31
N ASN A 10 -6.56 -0.18 -10.96
CA ASN A 10 -5.89 0.39 -12.12
C ASN A 10 -4.89 1.47 -11.69
N PHE A 11 -3.64 1.08 -11.46
CA PHE A 11 -2.58 2.01 -11.08
C PHE A 11 -2.17 2.98 -12.20
N SER A 12 -2.57 2.76 -13.46
CA SER A 12 -2.25 3.68 -14.56
C SER A 12 -3.02 4.99 -14.48
N LYS A 13 -4.00 5.10 -13.56
CA LYS A 13 -4.68 6.37 -13.24
C LYS A 13 -3.72 7.41 -12.64
N THR A 14 -2.61 6.97 -12.04
CA THR A 14 -1.55 7.89 -11.58
C THR A 14 -0.85 8.50 -12.79
N GLN A 15 -1.09 9.77 -13.06
CA GLN A 15 -0.52 10.50 -14.20
C GLN A 15 0.84 11.11 -13.89
N ARG A 16 1.04 11.58 -12.67
CA ARG A 16 2.27 12.29 -12.26
C ARG A 16 2.87 11.68 -11.01
N LEU A 17 4.18 11.48 -11.03
CA LEU A 17 4.96 10.98 -9.90
C LEU A 17 6.13 11.92 -9.61
N VAL A 18 6.20 12.47 -8.40
CA VAL A 18 7.33 13.31 -7.98
C VAL A 18 8.04 12.67 -6.79
N LEU A 19 9.34 12.39 -6.97
CA LEU A 19 10.22 11.91 -5.90
C LEU A 19 10.85 13.11 -5.20
N LEU A 20 10.41 13.45 -3.99
CA LEU A 20 11.00 14.48 -3.15
C LEU A 20 12.04 13.83 -2.22
N ILE A 21 13.32 14.11 -2.42
CA ILE A 21 14.43 13.41 -1.74
C ILE A 21 15.14 14.36 -0.78
N ASP A 22 15.12 14.02 0.51
CA ASP A 22 15.85 14.76 1.54
C ASP A 22 17.35 14.40 1.50
N LEU A 23 18.21 15.40 1.35
CA LEU A 23 19.66 15.28 1.34
C LEU A 23 20.29 15.64 2.69
N HIS A 24 19.49 16.00 3.69
CA HIS A 24 19.99 16.20 5.05
C HIS A 24 20.85 15.04 5.58
N PRO A 25 20.53 13.75 5.29
CA PRO A 25 21.38 12.64 5.71
C PRO A 25 22.81 12.71 5.17
N LEU A 26 23.05 13.42 4.07
CA LEU A 26 24.41 13.62 3.53
C LEU A 26 25.27 14.54 4.41
N LEU A 27 24.65 15.33 5.28
CA LEU A 27 25.33 16.21 6.24
C LEU A 27 25.57 15.52 7.58
N THR A 28 24.74 14.53 7.95
CA THR A 28 24.74 13.93 9.29
C THR A 28 25.30 12.51 9.33
N LEU A 29 25.24 11.76 8.24
CA LEU A 29 25.73 10.38 8.18
C LEU A 29 27.24 10.36 7.92
N GLN A 30 27.93 9.45 8.62
CA GLN A 30 29.36 9.21 8.39
C GLN A 30 29.63 8.61 7.00
N ASN A 31 28.72 7.77 6.50
CA ASN A 31 28.78 7.20 5.16
C ASN A 31 27.45 7.38 4.42
N PRO A 32 27.30 8.43 3.61
CA PRO A 32 26.07 8.70 2.88
C PRO A 32 25.79 7.71 1.74
N THR A 33 26.77 6.90 1.33
CA THR A 33 26.66 5.98 0.19
C THR A 33 25.53 4.98 0.37
N ALA A 34 25.34 4.46 1.59
CA ALA A 34 24.27 3.52 1.88
C ALA A 34 22.88 4.16 1.71
N TYR A 35 22.72 5.41 2.16
CA TYR A 35 21.49 6.19 1.98
C TYR A 35 21.20 6.44 0.51
N LEU A 36 22.17 6.93 -0.26
CA LEU A 36 22.02 7.19 -1.69
C LEU A 36 21.68 5.91 -2.46
N ARG A 37 22.32 4.78 -2.14
CA ARG A 37 22.01 3.48 -2.75
C ARG A 37 20.58 3.04 -2.45
N ALA A 38 20.11 3.23 -1.21
CA ALA A 38 18.73 2.91 -0.84
C ALA A 38 17.73 3.78 -1.61
N VAL A 39 17.97 5.10 -1.70
CA VAL A 39 17.17 6.04 -2.51
C VAL A 39 17.11 5.60 -3.97
N THR A 40 18.26 5.34 -4.60
CA THR A 40 18.32 4.88 -6.00
C THR A 40 17.60 3.56 -6.21
N SER A 41 17.73 2.61 -5.27
CA SER A 41 17.07 1.30 -5.35
C SER A 41 15.55 1.44 -5.25
N VAL A 42 15.06 2.27 -4.33
CA VAL A 42 13.64 2.58 -4.19
C VAL A 42 13.10 3.27 -5.45
N ALA A 43 13.79 4.31 -5.92
CA ALA A 43 13.41 5.02 -7.14
C ALA A 43 13.36 4.10 -8.36
N ALA A 44 14.34 3.19 -8.50
CA ALA A 44 14.34 2.20 -9.57
C ALA A 44 13.10 1.29 -9.51
N ARG A 45 12.74 0.76 -8.34
CA ARG A 45 11.53 -0.07 -8.19
C ARG A 45 10.25 0.66 -8.56
N LEU A 46 10.13 1.93 -8.16
CA LEU A 46 8.96 2.76 -8.45
C LEU A 46 8.86 3.12 -9.93
N LEU A 47 9.95 3.62 -10.52
CA LEU A 47 9.97 4.11 -11.91
C LEU A 47 9.98 2.98 -12.95
N GLN A 48 10.36 1.75 -12.56
CA GLN A 48 10.26 0.57 -13.42
C GLN A 48 8.94 -0.18 -13.26
N PHE A 49 8.03 0.30 -12.41
CA PHE A 49 6.73 -0.34 -12.23
C PHE A 49 5.87 -0.15 -13.48
N ALA A 50 5.65 -1.23 -14.22
CA ALA A 50 5.00 -1.20 -15.53
C ALA A 50 3.66 -0.43 -15.59
N PRO A 51 2.77 -0.50 -14.57
CA PRO A 51 1.55 0.29 -14.56
C PRO A 51 1.75 1.82 -14.57
N LEU A 52 2.93 2.32 -14.18
CA LEU A 52 3.30 3.73 -14.20
C LEU A 52 4.15 4.13 -15.42
N SER A 53 4.31 3.23 -16.40
CA SER A 53 5.21 3.46 -17.55
C SER A 53 4.84 4.68 -18.39
N VAL A 54 3.56 5.07 -18.39
CA VAL A 54 3.03 6.25 -19.10
C VAL A 54 2.95 7.50 -18.22
N SER A 55 3.21 7.37 -16.91
CA SER A 55 3.16 8.48 -15.96
C SER A 55 4.35 9.41 -16.16
N LEU A 56 4.10 10.71 -16.10
CA LEU A 56 5.15 11.71 -16.06
C LEU A 56 5.82 11.71 -14.68
N SER A 57 7.14 11.61 -14.67
CA SER A 57 7.92 11.51 -13.44
C SER A 57 8.94 12.63 -13.33
N ALA A 58 9.18 13.09 -12.11
CA ALA A 58 10.26 14.02 -11.79
C ALA A 58 10.84 13.69 -10.41
N TYR A 59 11.99 14.29 -10.10
CA TYR A 59 12.54 14.28 -8.76
C TYR A 59 12.93 15.69 -8.36
N LYS A 60 12.83 15.99 -7.07
CA LYS A 60 13.31 17.22 -6.46
C LYS A 60 14.15 16.87 -5.27
N LEU A 61 15.34 17.46 -5.22
CA LEU A 61 16.24 17.31 -4.09
C LEU A 61 16.06 18.50 -3.16
N PHE A 62 16.11 18.26 -1.86
CA PHE A 62 16.09 19.33 -0.88
C PHE A 62 16.86 18.95 0.39
N PHE A 63 17.17 19.92 1.25
CA PHE A 63 17.68 19.66 2.58
C PHE A 63 16.61 20.01 3.61
N SER A 64 16.13 19.05 4.41
CA SER A 64 15.17 19.35 5.47
C SER A 64 15.71 20.32 6.53
N SER A 65 17.04 20.44 6.67
CA SER A 65 17.66 21.46 7.53
C SER A 65 17.67 22.88 6.97
N LEU A 66 17.28 23.10 5.71
CA LEU A 66 17.32 24.40 5.04
C LEU A 66 15.96 24.80 4.49
N SER A 67 15.66 26.10 4.46
CA SER A 67 14.47 26.58 3.74
C SER A 67 14.58 26.26 2.25
N PRO A 68 13.47 26.14 1.51
CA PRO A 68 13.50 25.72 0.10
C PRO A 68 14.40 26.61 -0.76
N LEU A 69 14.40 27.92 -0.54
CA LEU A 69 15.27 28.89 -1.21
C LEU A 69 16.76 28.62 -0.95
N ARG A 70 17.13 28.31 0.30
CA ARG A 70 18.53 28.01 0.66
C ARG A 70 18.95 26.66 0.12
N SER A 71 18.06 25.68 0.18
CA SER A 71 18.29 24.36 -0.39
C SER A 71 18.57 24.46 -1.88
N ASP A 72 17.74 25.21 -2.61
CA ASP A 72 17.91 25.40 -4.05
C ASP A 72 19.18 26.20 -4.40
N ALA A 73 19.54 27.22 -3.60
CA ALA A 73 20.80 27.93 -3.76
C ALA A 73 22.03 27.01 -3.62
N VAL A 74 22.01 26.09 -2.66
CA VAL A 74 23.07 25.08 -2.48
C VAL A 74 23.14 24.14 -3.68
N LEU A 75 21.99 23.64 -4.15
CA LEU A 75 21.93 22.69 -5.26
C LEU A 75 22.31 23.32 -6.60
N ARG A 76 21.96 24.59 -6.83
CA ARG A 76 22.38 25.34 -8.00
C ARG A 76 23.88 25.63 -8.00
N ALA A 77 24.48 25.89 -6.84
CA ALA A 77 25.93 26.02 -6.73
C ALA A 77 26.67 24.73 -7.11
N THR A 78 26.00 23.57 -7.00
CA THR A 78 26.53 22.27 -7.46
C THR A 78 26.23 21.95 -8.94
N TYR A 79 25.77 22.92 -9.73
CA TYR A 79 25.47 22.81 -11.17
C TYR A 79 24.49 21.69 -11.53
N LEU A 80 23.55 21.39 -10.63
CA LEU A 80 22.57 20.34 -10.87
C LEU A 80 21.46 20.84 -11.79
N PRO A 81 20.99 20.01 -12.74
CA PRO A 81 19.93 20.39 -13.66
C PRO A 81 18.59 20.56 -12.92
N ILE A 82 17.79 21.52 -13.39
CA ILE A 82 16.39 21.65 -12.96
C ILE A 82 15.61 20.48 -13.57
N THR A 83 14.93 19.70 -12.73
CA THR A 83 14.22 18.52 -13.19
C THR A 83 12.85 18.88 -13.75
N LEU A 84 12.63 18.57 -15.02
CA LEU A 84 11.32 18.61 -15.66
C LEU A 84 10.64 17.24 -15.55
N LEU A 85 9.31 17.24 -15.73
CA LEU A 85 8.53 16.02 -15.87
C LEU A 85 8.94 15.28 -17.15
N ASN A 86 9.40 14.04 -17.01
CA ASN A 86 9.89 13.19 -18.09
C ASN A 86 9.30 11.77 -17.97
N LEU A 87 9.61 10.89 -18.92
CA LEU A 87 9.26 9.48 -18.79
C LEU A 87 10.03 8.84 -17.61
N PRO A 88 9.48 7.77 -16.97
CA PRO A 88 10.09 7.17 -15.78
C PRO A 88 11.54 6.72 -15.98
N ALA A 89 11.85 6.11 -17.13
CA ALA A 89 13.20 5.65 -17.45
C ALA A 89 14.22 6.80 -17.57
N GLN A 90 13.81 7.94 -18.16
CA GLN A 90 14.66 9.13 -18.28
C GLN A 90 14.88 9.79 -16.91
N THR A 91 13.82 9.85 -16.11
CA THR A 91 13.86 10.36 -14.73
C THR A 91 14.82 9.53 -13.88
N LEU A 92 14.76 8.20 -13.99
CA LEU A 92 15.65 7.30 -13.26
C LEU A 92 17.12 7.51 -13.67
N ALA A 93 17.41 7.58 -14.97
CA ALA A 93 18.77 7.81 -15.47
C ALA A 93 19.32 9.16 -14.98
N SER A 94 18.53 10.24 -15.09
CA SER A 94 18.91 11.57 -14.61
C SER A 94 19.12 11.59 -13.09
N LEU A 95 18.26 10.92 -12.32
CA LEU A 95 18.40 10.82 -10.88
C LEU A 95 19.69 10.09 -10.48
N SER A 96 19.98 8.94 -11.09
CA SER A 96 21.19 8.17 -10.80
C SER A 96 22.45 9.00 -11.05
N ILE A 97 22.56 9.66 -12.21
CA ILE A 97 23.69 10.55 -12.55
C ILE A 97 23.83 11.66 -11.51
N THR A 98 22.71 12.27 -11.12
CA THR A 98 22.70 13.39 -10.17
C THR A 98 23.13 12.95 -8.77
N LEU A 99 22.62 11.82 -8.26
CA LEU A 99 22.99 11.32 -6.94
C LEU A 99 24.46 10.87 -6.90
N ASP A 100 24.97 10.29 -7.99
CA ASP A 100 26.39 9.93 -8.11
C ASP A 100 27.27 11.19 -8.09
N ALA A 101 26.89 12.26 -8.81
CA ALA A 101 27.61 13.52 -8.79
C ALA A 101 27.62 14.16 -7.39
N ILE A 102 26.47 14.19 -6.72
CA ILE A 102 26.33 14.78 -5.37
C ILE A 102 27.22 14.08 -4.34
N SER A 103 27.40 12.76 -4.46
CA SER A 103 28.26 11.98 -3.55
C SER A 103 29.70 12.49 -3.50
N THR A 104 30.16 13.20 -4.53
CA THR A 104 31.52 13.72 -4.65
C THR A 104 31.71 15.17 -4.20
N ILE A 105 30.62 15.93 -3.99
CA ILE A 105 30.68 17.41 -3.89
C ILE A 105 30.50 17.93 -2.45
N ILE A 106 29.92 17.15 -1.54
CA ILE A 106 29.42 17.71 -0.27
C ILE A 106 30.55 17.94 0.74
N HIS A 107 31.04 19.17 0.76
CA HIS A 107 31.63 19.82 1.93
C HIS A 107 30.75 21.00 2.33
N LEU A 108 29.55 20.71 2.86
CA LEU A 108 28.69 21.76 3.40
C LEU A 108 28.94 21.95 4.90
N PRO A 109 29.00 23.21 5.39
CA PRO A 109 29.07 23.46 6.82
C PRO A 109 27.79 23.00 7.50
N ASN A 110 27.93 22.24 8.59
CA ASN A 110 26.83 21.83 9.45
C ASN A 110 26.17 23.08 10.05
N SER A 111 24.99 23.43 9.55
CA SER A 111 24.14 24.43 10.19
C SER A 111 23.37 23.78 11.33
N PRO A 112 23.34 24.37 12.54
CA PRO A 112 22.50 23.85 13.62
C PRO A 112 21.03 23.83 13.18
N CYS A 113 20.37 22.71 13.48
CA CYS A 113 18.97 22.39 13.15
C CYS A 113 18.01 23.17 14.05
N SER A 114 17.05 23.88 13.48
CA SER A 114 15.94 24.45 14.28
C SER A 114 14.64 24.68 13.50
N ALA A 115 14.43 24.02 12.34
CA ALA A 115 13.20 24.20 11.54
C ALA A 115 12.87 22.99 10.62
N ARG A 116 13.22 21.74 10.97
CA ARG A 116 13.25 20.65 9.97
C ARG A 116 11.87 20.31 9.38
N ALA A 117 10.86 20.13 10.22
CA ALA A 117 9.50 19.90 9.73
C ALA A 117 8.96 21.10 8.96
N SER A 118 9.18 22.32 9.45
CA SER A 118 8.74 23.56 8.77
C SER A 118 9.35 23.72 7.37
N ASN A 119 10.62 23.38 7.22
CA ASN A 119 11.31 23.40 5.93
C ASN A 119 10.84 22.26 5.00
N ALA A 120 10.57 21.07 5.55
CA ALA A 120 9.99 19.97 4.79
C ALA A 120 8.59 20.32 4.27
N VAL A 121 7.74 20.91 5.13
CA VAL A 121 6.43 21.48 4.77
C VAL A 121 6.58 22.52 3.67
N SER A 122 7.49 23.48 3.84
CA SER A 122 7.73 24.51 2.83
C SER A 122 8.18 23.92 1.48
N SER A 123 8.98 22.85 1.52
CA SER A 123 9.47 22.15 0.32
C SER A 123 8.34 21.38 -0.38
N LEU A 124 7.45 20.74 0.39
CA LEU A 124 6.24 20.09 -0.11
C LEU A 124 5.27 21.11 -0.72
N LEU A 125 5.04 22.24 -0.05
CA LEU A 125 4.20 23.31 -0.57
C LEU A 125 4.78 23.94 -1.85
N GLN A 126 6.11 24.02 -1.98
CA GLN A 126 6.71 24.52 -3.21
C GLN A 126 6.37 23.65 -4.43
N LEU A 127 6.18 22.34 -4.25
CA LEU A 127 5.80 21.44 -5.35
C LEU A 127 4.51 21.88 -6.04
N ILE A 128 3.59 22.51 -5.31
CA ILE A 128 2.33 23.05 -5.83
C ILE A 128 2.57 24.07 -6.96
N HIS A 129 3.66 24.82 -6.86
CA HIS A 129 4.02 25.88 -7.79
C HIS A 129 5.05 25.42 -8.82
N ASP A 130 5.87 24.43 -8.49
CA ASP A 130 6.92 23.93 -9.38
C ASP A 130 6.37 23.07 -10.53
N TYR A 131 5.19 22.48 -10.36
CA TYR A 131 4.59 21.55 -11.34
C TYR A 131 3.13 21.90 -11.66
N ALA A 132 2.73 21.61 -12.89
CA ALA A 132 1.33 21.68 -13.30
C ALA A 132 0.59 20.42 -12.85
N TRP A 133 -0.20 20.54 -11.78
CA TRP A 133 -1.02 19.48 -11.20
C TRP A 133 -2.44 19.51 -11.77
N GLU A 134 -2.56 19.29 -13.06
CA GLU A 134 -3.88 19.20 -13.70
C GLU A 134 -4.63 17.99 -13.15
N THR A 135 -5.88 18.21 -12.73
CA THR A 135 -6.78 17.13 -12.35
C THR A 135 -7.66 16.81 -13.55
N GLU A 136 -7.77 15.54 -13.91
CA GLU A 136 -8.54 15.07 -15.08
C GLU A 136 -10.06 15.32 -14.99
N LYS A 137 -10.52 16.00 -13.93
CA LYS A 137 -11.93 16.34 -13.68
C LYS A 137 -12.63 17.06 -14.85
N ASP A 138 -11.88 17.65 -15.78
CA ASP A 138 -12.44 18.38 -16.92
C ASP A 138 -12.57 17.56 -18.22
N ASN A 139 -12.03 16.34 -18.33
CA ASN A 139 -11.97 15.63 -19.63
C ASN A 139 -12.69 14.28 -19.72
N THR A 140 -13.31 13.78 -18.65
CA THR A 140 -14.12 12.54 -18.70
C THR A 140 -15.52 12.76 -18.14
N LEU A 141 -16.28 13.63 -18.81
CA LEU A 141 -17.74 13.59 -18.74
C LEU A 141 -18.23 12.28 -19.38
N GLY A 142 -18.24 11.16 -18.63
CA GLY A 142 -18.86 9.93 -19.13
C GLY A 142 -18.49 8.59 -18.48
N GLU A 143 -17.36 8.47 -17.80
CA GLU A 143 -16.98 7.21 -17.12
C GLU A 143 -16.58 7.50 -15.69
N ASP A 144 -17.61 7.59 -14.83
CA ASP A 144 -17.44 7.40 -13.40
C ASP A 144 -17.04 5.94 -13.17
N ASP A 145 -15.75 5.69 -13.39
CA ASP A 145 -15.08 4.40 -13.31
C ASP A 145 -14.81 4.02 -11.84
N SER A 146 -15.73 4.45 -10.95
CA SER A 146 -15.89 4.03 -9.57
C SER A 146 -16.54 2.66 -9.53
N ILE A 147 -15.85 1.71 -10.15
CA ILE A 147 -16.14 0.30 -10.00
C ILE A 147 -15.73 -0.04 -8.56
N ASP A 148 -16.74 -0.22 -7.71
CA ASP A 148 -16.68 -0.45 -6.25
C ASP A 148 -16.56 0.81 -5.42
N GLY A 149 -17.69 1.24 -4.85
CA GLY A 149 -17.86 2.54 -4.20
C GLY A 149 -16.71 2.93 -3.28
N ASP A 150 -16.05 4.05 -3.57
CA ASP A 150 -15.18 4.88 -2.73
C ASP A 150 -14.12 4.24 -1.80
N PHE A 151 -13.95 2.91 -1.73
CA PHE A 151 -13.10 2.25 -0.74
C PHE A 151 -11.62 2.28 -1.10
N VAL A 152 -11.30 2.27 -2.39
CA VAL A 152 -9.93 2.23 -2.92
C VAL A 152 -9.80 3.31 -3.98
N LYS A 153 -9.08 4.39 -3.65
CA LYS A 153 -8.85 5.49 -4.57
C LYS A 153 -7.41 5.49 -5.05
N VAL A 154 -7.23 5.39 -6.37
CA VAL A 154 -5.95 5.67 -7.03
C VAL A 154 -5.90 7.16 -7.34
N PRO A 155 -4.98 7.93 -6.73
CA PRO A 155 -4.84 9.36 -6.96
C PRO A 155 -4.24 9.62 -8.34
N SER A 156 -4.64 10.73 -8.96
CA SER A 156 -4.10 11.18 -10.25
C SER A 156 -2.63 11.62 -10.11
N ASN A 157 -2.24 12.11 -8.94
CA ASN A 157 -0.92 12.67 -8.67
C ASN A 157 -0.32 12.03 -7.41
N LEU A 158 0.95 11.62 -7.49
CA LEU A 158 1.67 10.95 -6.40
C LEU A 158 2.96 11.71 -6.07
N VAL A 159 3.10 12.12 -4.81
CA VAL A 159 4.36 12.62 -4.25
C VAL A 159 4.92 11.57 -3.31
N ILE A 160 6.19 11.23 -3.49
CA ILE A 160 6.92 10.31 -2.64
C ILE A 160 8.03 11.08 -1.93
N LEU A 161 7.91 11.21 -0.61
CA LEU A 161 8.93 11.85 0.23
C LEU A 161 9.90 10.78 0.75
N LEU A 162 11.16 10.82 0.29
CA LEU A 162 12.23 9.94 0.74
C LEU A 162 13.09 10.68 1.78
N SER A 163 13.11 10.19 3.01
CA SER A 163 13.94 10.77 4.08
C SER A 163 14.38 9.70 5.07
N ALA A 164 15.55 9.86 5.69
CA ALA A 164 16.03 8.99 6.77
C ALA A 164 15.53 9.42 8.16
N ILE A 165 14.21 9.64 8.30
CA ILE A 165 13.65 10.17 9.56
C ILE A 165 13.69 9.14 10.70
N GLY A 166 13.63 7.84 10.41
CA GLY A 166 13.70 6.78 11.42
C GLY A 166 15.10 6.49 11.98
N GLN A 167 16.15 7.16 11.48
CA GLN A 167 17.53 6.82 11.80
C GLN A 167 18.21 7.72 12.83
N SER A 168 17.68 8.91 13.11
CA SER A 168 18.24 9.79 14.14
C SER A 168 17.55 9.57 15.48
N VAL A 169 18.34 9.57 16.55
CA VAL A 169 17.86 9.70 17.93
C VAL A 169 17.00 10.96 18.06
N GLY A 170 15.90 10.91 18.82
CA GLY A 170 15.06 12.09 19.08
C GLY A 170 14.24 12.57 17.87
N CYS A 171 14.21 11.79 16.77
CA CYS A 171 13.82 12.31 15.46
C CYS A 171 12.44 12.98 15.40
N SER A 172 11.41 12.48 16.07
CA SER A 172 10.08 13.09 16.01
C SER A 172 10.07 14.43 16.75
N VAL A 173 10.64 14.48 17.95
CA VAL A 173 10.71 15.67 18.79
C VAL A 173 11.60 16.74 18.16
N ASP A 174 12.79 16.36 17.68
CA ASP A 174 13.73 17.28 17.04
C ASP A 174 13.26 17.73 15.66
N PHE A 175 12.53 16.88 14.93
CA PHE A 175 11.98 17.22 13.63
C PHE A 175 10.77 18.14 13.75
N LEU A 176 9.83 17.83 14.66
CA LEU A 176 8.58 18.57 14.86
C LEU A 176 8.74 19.79 15.79
N GLU A 177 9.83 19.88 16.55
CA GLU A 177 10.08 20.92 17.56
C GLU A 177 8.98 20.98 18.62
N LEU A 178 8.64 19.82 19.20
CA LEU A 178 7.58 19.66 20.21
C LEU A 178 6.15 20.03 19.76
N ARG A 179 5.94 20.36 18.48
CA ARG A 179 4.59 20.58 17.92
C ARG A 179 3.91 19.27 17.56
N GLU A 180 2.60 19.31 17.47
CA GLU A 180 1.85 18.18 16.95
C GLU A 180 2.07 18.05 15.43
N PHE A 181 2.08 16.80 14.94
CA PHE A 181 2.23 16.54 13.51
C PHE A 181 1.14 17.27 12.70
N ASP A 182 -0.08 17.27 13.23
CA ASP A 182 -1.23 17.82 12.53
C ASP A 182 -1.17 19.34 12.40
N GLU A 183 -0.67 20.03 13.43
CA GLU A 183 -0.44 21.48 13.40
C GLU A 183 0.56 21.90 12.32
N VAL A 184 1.57 21.07 12.05
CA VAL A 184 2.65 21.40 11.12
C VAL A 184 2.28 21.06 9.68
N PHE A 185 1.62 19.92 9.46
CA PHE A 185 1.41 19.36 8.11
C PHE A 185 -0.01 19.58 7.54
N CYS A 186 -0.99 20.09 8.31
CA CYS A 186 -2.36 20.31 7.83
C CYS A 186 -2.42 21.16 6.55
N VAL A 187 -1.61 22.23 6.48
CA VAL A 187 -1.53 23.12 5.31
C VAL A 187 -1.11 22.38 4.03
N VAL A 188 -0.27 21.34 4.15
CA VAL A 188 0.13 20.50 3.00
C VAL A 188 -1.04 19.63 2.58
N LYS A 189 -1.70 18.99 3.55
CA LYS A 189 -2.87 18.13 3.30
C LYS A 189 -3.94 18.89 2.54
N ASP A 190 -4.34 20.06 3.02
CA ASP A 190 -5.39 20.87 2.40
C ASP A 190 -5.00 21.27 0.97
N ALA A 191 -3.76 21.68 0.75
CA ALA A 191 -3.29 22.11 -0.56
C ALA A 191 -3.13 20.95 -1.57
N PHE A 192 -2.80 19.75 -1.09
CA PHE A 192 -2.62 18.53 -1.89
C PHE A 192 -3.96 17.92 -2.28
N VAL A 193 -4.94 17.89 -1.38
CA VAL A 193 -6.30 17.35 -1.65
C VAL A 193 -6.96 18.05 -2.83
N VAL A 194 -6.83 19.38 -2.93
CA VAL A 194 -7.40 20.18 -4.03
C VAL A 194 -6.88 19.74 -5.41
N ARG A 195 -5.66 19.18 -5.46
CA ARG A 195 -4.97 18.77 -6.69
C ARG A 195 -4.91 17.25 -6.87
N ASP A 196 -5.68 16.51 -6.06
CA ASP A 196 -5.67 15.05 -6.05
C ASP A 196 -4.25 14.46 -5.88
N ILE A 197 -3.42 15.12 -5.06
CA ILE A 197 -2.07 14.69 -4.75
C ILE A 197 -2.12 13.78 -3.52
N TYR A 198 -1.70 12.53 -3.67
CA TYR A 198 -1.42 11.64 -2.56
C TYR A 198 0.05 11.72 -2.17
N LEU A 199 0.30 11.83 -0.87
CA LEU A 199 1.65 11.79 -0.32
C LEU A 199 1.91 10.41 0.28
N CYS A 200 3.03 9.79 -0.10
CA CYS A 200 3.60 8.65 0.60
C CYS A 200 4.97 9.01 1.15
N TRP A 201 5.16 8.80 2.44
CA TRP A 201 6.44 9.00 3.11
C TRP A 201 7.19 7.67 3.19
N ILE A 202 8.38 7.63 2.62
CA ILE A 202 9.30 6.49 2.69
C ILE A 202 10.39 6.77 3.70
N ASP A 203 10.41 6.00 4.79
CA ASP A 203 11.55 5.97 5.70
C ASP A 203 12.71 5.21 5.06
N VAL A 204 13.70 5.96 4.58
CA VAL A 204 14.88 5.40 3.94
C VAL A 204 15.81 4.90 5.04
N LYS A 205 15.99 3.59 5.10
CA LYS A 205 16.93 2.92 5.99
C LYS A 205 18.31 2.85 5.34
N SER A 206 19.34 3.17 6.11
CA SER A 206 20.74 3.02 5.79
C SER A 206 21.45 2.32 6.94
N GLU A 207 22.54 1.63 6.62
CA GLU A 207 23.26 0.82 7.62
C GLU A 207 23.77 1.70 8.77
N LYS A 208 23.27 1.35 9.96
CA LYS A 208 23.51 1.84 11.32
C LYS A 208 24.31 3.14 11.53
N TYR A 209 23.66 4.06 12.26
CA TYR A 209 24.32 4.76 13.38
C TYR A 209 24.81 3.74 14.42
N GLU A 210 26.01 3.17 14.25
CA GLU A 210 26.76 2.57 15.36
C GLU A 210 27.45 3.68 16.16
N GLY A 211 26.65 4.43 16.88
CA GLY A 211 27.13 5.46 17.77
C GLY A 211 26.03 5.84 18.73
N ILE A 212 26.28 5.59 20.02
CA ILE A 212 25.42 5.90 21.17
C ILE A 212 24.47 4.75 21.55
N TYR A 213 24.76 4.21 22.74
CA TYR A 213 24.03 3.19 23.47
C TYR A 213 22.63 3.66 23.82
N GLU A 214 21.70 3.57 22.88
CA GLU A 214 20.30 3.84 23.17
C GLU A 214 19.46 2.59 23.22
N LYS A 215 18.51 2.63 24.16
CA LYS A 215 17.49 1.61 24.29
C LYS A 215 16.68 1.61 23.00
N LYS A 216 16.77 0.50 22.25
CA LYS A 216 15.98 0.18 21.05
C LYS A 216 14.49 0.58 21.14
N ASN A 217 13.94 0.62 22.36
CA ASN A 217 12.56 0.98 22.65
C ASN A 217 12.22 2.46 22.31
N GLU A 218 13.01 3.45 22.75
CA GLU A 218 12.68 4.87 22.55
C GLU A 218 12.67 5.29 21.07
N ARG A 219 13.56 4.71 20.26
CA ARG A 219 13.57 4.91 18.80
C ARG A 219 12.34 4.33 18.12
N THR A 220 11.87 3.19 18.62
CA THR A 220 10.67 2.52 18.09
C THR A 220 9.44 3.36 18.40
N ASP A 221 9.33 3.90 19.61
CA ASP A 221 8.20 4.70 20.06
C ASP A 221 8.05 6.02 19.27
N ASN A 222 9.16 6.72 19.01
CA ASN A 222 9.14 7.97 18.23
C ASN A 222 8.73 7.78 16.76
N LEU A 223 9.18 6.68 16.14
CA LEU A 223 8.78 6.35 14.77
C LEU A 223 7.30 5.98 14.68
N VAL A 224 6.76 5.32 15.73
CA VAL A 224 5.32 5.02 15.82
C VAL A 224 4.51 6.31 15.88
N ILE A 225 4.89 7.29 16.70
CA ILE A 225 4.20 8.59 16.77
C ILE A 225 4.15 9.29 15.40
N LEU A 226 5.28 9.33 14.70
CA LEU A 226 5.36 9.94 13.38
C LEU A 226 4.50 9.19 12.35
N LYS A 227 4.61 7.85 12.33
CA LYS A 227 3.80 6.98 11.46
C LYS A 227 2.31 7.22 11.70
N ASP A 228 1.89 7.28 12.96
CA ASP A 228 0.49 7.50 13.33
C ASP A 228 0.01 8.89 12.87
N GLY A 229 0.84 9.92 13.00
CA GLY A 229 0.56 11.26 12.45
C GLY A 229 0.38 11.25 10.93
N ILE A 230 1.29 10.58 10.20
CA ILE A 230 1.21 10.45 8.73
C ILE A 230 -0.06 9.70 8.32
N ILE A 231 -0.38 8.60 8.99
CA ILE A 231 -1.58 7.81 8.70
C ILE A 231 -2.87 8.60 8.99
N LYS A 232 -2.91 9.37 10.09
CA LYS A 232 -4.05 10.25 10.43
C LYS A 232 -4.29 11.34 9.36
N MET A 233 -3.25 11.76 8.66
CA MET A 233 -3.41 12.66 7.51
C MET A 233 -4.05 11.99 6.28
N GLY A 234 -4.17 10.67 6.28
CA GLY A 234 -4.60 9.89 5.13
C GLY A 234 -3.47 9.66 4.12
N TRP A 235 -2.21 9.72 4.56
CA TRP A 235 -1.02 9.54 3.73
C TRP A 235 -0.41 8.14 3.89
N GLY A 236 0.37 7.74 2.89
CA GLY A 236 1.09 6.47 2.90
C GLY A 236 2.35 6.53 3.76
N PHE A 237 2.69 5.41 4.39
CA PHE A 237 3.97 5.25 5.10
C PHE A 237 4.52 3.83 4.93
N CYS A 238 5.78 3.72 4.53
CA CYS A 238 6.52 2.45 4.51
C CYS A 238 8.03 2.66 4.58
N SER A 239 8.81 1.60 4.79
CA SER A 239 10.28 1.71 4.71
C SER A 239 10.84 1.41 3.32
N SER A 240 12.06 1.89 3.05
CA SER A 240 12.82 1.50 1.85
C SER A 240 13.06 0.00 1.77
N ASP A 241 13.23 -0.68 2.91
CA ASP A 241 13.47 -2.12 2.95
C ASP A 241 12.22 -2.90 2.50
N LEU A 242 11.02 -2.46 2.88
CA LEU A 242 9.78 -3.06 2.39
C LEU A 242 9.68 -2.99 0.86
N ILE A 243 10.11 -1.87 0.27
CA ILE A 243 10.12 -1.72 -1.18
C ILE A 243 11.21 -2.59 -1.80
N VAL A 244 12.47 -2.49 -1.35
CA VAL A 244 13.61 -3.13 -2.00
C VAL A 244 13.68 -4.63 -1.71
N LEU A 245 13.66 -5.02 -0.43
CA LEU A 245 13.75 -6.41 -0.01
C LEU A 245 12.43 -7.13 -0.22
N GLY A 246 11.30 -6.46 0.06
CA GLY A 246 9.97 -7.04 -0.20
C GLY A 246 9.77 -7.35 -1.69
N SER A 247 10.16 -6.44 -2.60
CA SER A 247 10.06 -6.68 -4.05
C SER A 247 11.08 -7.69 -4.61
N ALA A 248 12.09 -8.06 -3.82
CA ALA A 248 12.97 -9.17 -4.18
C ALA A 248 12.30 -10.53 -3.98
N LEU A 249 11.29 -10.61 -3.10
CA LEU A 249 10.56 -11.84 -2.79
C LEU A 249 9.15 -11.89 -3.41
N LEU A 250 8.44 -10.75 -3.42
CA LEU A 250 7.03 -10.66 -3.79
C LEU A 250 6.84 -9.71 -4.99
N PRO A 251 5.79 -9.91 -5.80
CA PRO A 251 5.46 -8.99 -6.88
C PRO A 251 5.27 -7.57 -6.37
N PHE A 252 5.95 -6.59 -6.98
CA PHE A 252 5.89 -5.21 -6.53
C PHE A 252 4.46 -4.62 -6.58
N GLY A 253 3.60 -5.11 -7.48
CA GLY A 253 2.19 -4.70 -7.52
C GLY A 253 1.35 -5.10 -6.30
N LEU A 254 1.83 -6.02 -5.45
CA LEU A 254 1.22 -6.33 -4.14
C LEU A 254 1.77 -5.47 -3.00
N ILE A 255 2.88 -4.76 -3.24
CA ILE A 255 3.51 -3.82 -2.30
C ILE A 255 3.04 -2.39 -2.58
N TYR A 256 2.90 -2.05 -3.87
CA TYR A 256 2.55 -0.73 -4.36
C TYR A 256 1.27 -0.11 -3.77
N PRO A 257 0.20 -0.85 -3.41
CA PRO A 257 -0.98 -0.26 -2.77
C PRO A 257 -0.67 0.50 -1.49
N LYS A 258 0.40 0.14 -0.77
CA LYS A 258 0.83 0.86 0.43
C LYS A 258 1.44 2.24 0.13
N ILE A 259 1.78 2.47 -1.13
CA ILE A 259 2.52 3.63 -1.64
C ILE A 259 1.62 4.52 -2.50
N GLY A 260 0.86 3.94 -3.43
CA GLY A 260 0.15 4.67 -4.47
C GLY A 260 -1.36 4.63 -4.36
N VAL A 261 -1.92 4.17 -3.23
CA VAL A 261 -3.37 4.05 -3.07
C VAL A 261 -3.77 4.64 -1.72
N SER A 262 -4.81 5.48 -1.75
CA SER A 262 -5.48 5.92 -0.53
C SER A 262 -6.53 4.88 -0.14
N VAL A 263 -6.35 4.28 1.04
CA VAL A 263 -7.23 3.21 1.55
C VAL A 263 -7.75 3.62 2.92
N GLY A 264 -9.04 3.93 3.02
CA GLY A 264 -9.67 4.42 4.25
C GLY A 264 -9.70 3.40 5.42
N PHE A 265 -9.27 2.15 5.20
CA PHE A 265 -9.39 1.05 6.17
C PHE A 265 -8.08 0.33 6.51
N MET A 266 -6.92 0.74 5.98
CA MET A 266 -5.64 0.07 6.25
C MET A 266 -5.13 0.23 7.69
N ASP A 267 -5.75 1.08 8.49
CA ASP A 267 -5.57 1.05 9.93
C ASP A 267 -6.37 -0.11 10.55
N PHE A 268 -5.67 -1.18 10.89
CA PHE A 268 -6.21 -2.36 11.57
C PHE A 268 -6.11 -2.27 13.09
N GLY A 269 -5.46 -1.21 13.62
CA GLY A 269 -5.20 -1.02 15.04
C GLY A 269 -6.30 -0.28 15.79
N GLY A 270 -7.06 0.60 15.12
CA GLY A 270 -8.00 1.51 15.78
C GLY A 270 -9.50 1.18 15.72
N PHE A 271 -9.93 0.29 14.83
CA PHE A 271 -11.37 0.10 14.59
C PHE A 271 -11.91 -1.18 15.20
N ASN A 272 -13.06 -1.04 15.87
CA ASN A 272 -13.91 -2.11 16.40
C ASN A 272 -14.59 -2.87 15.24
N LYS A 273 -13.78 -3.44 14.34
CA LYS A 273 -14.23 -4.19 13.16
C LYS A 273 -14.65 -5.57 13.65
N ARG A 274 -15.85 -6.04 13.27
CA ARG A 274 -16.21 -7.45 13.48
C ARG A 274 -15.32 -8.31 12.60
N ARG A 275 -14.51 -9.14 13.25
CA ARG A 275 -13.57 -10.06 12.63
C ARG A 275 -14.17 -11.45 12.68
N TYR A 276 -14.15 -12.14 11.55
CA TYR A 276 -14.63 -13.52 11.49
C TYR A 276 -13.48 -14.44 11.12
N SER A 277 -13.32 -15.54 11.84
CA SER A 277 -12.27 -16.52 11.58
C SER A 277 -12.73 -17.57 10.59
N GLY A 278 -11.81 -18.01 9.74
CA GLY A 278 -12.03 -19.14 8.88
C GLY A 278 -10.72 -19.78 8.42
N GLU A 279 -10.84 -20.67 7.46
CA GLU A 279 -9.76 -21.48 6.92
C GLU A 279 -9.75 -21.39 5.39
N LEU A 280 -8.57 -21.20 4.82
CA LEU A 280 -8.34 -21.40 3.39
C LEU A 280 -8.11 -22.88 3.11
N SER A 281 -8.90 -23.44 2.20
CA SER A 281 -8.73 -24.79 1.70
C SER A 281 -8.54 -24.79 0.18
N LEU A 282 -7.51 -25.51 -0.26
CA LEU A 282 -7.19 -25.72 -1.67
C LEU A 282 -7.45 -27.17 -2.06
N GLU A 283 -7.99 -27.38 -3.25
CA GLU A 283 -8.13 -28.70 -3.86
C GLU A 283 -6.91 -28.99 -4.73
N ILE A 284 -6.21 -30.08 -4.45
CA ILE A 284 -5.13 -30.62 -5.29
C ILE A 284 -5.54 -32.01 -5.79
N LEU A 285 -5.00 -32.43 -6.92
CA LEU A 285 -5.20 -33.80 -7.41
C LEU A 285 -4.10 -34.71 -6.85
N ASP A 286 -4.49 -35.88 -6.35
CA ASP A 286 -3.54 -36.92 -5.94
C ASP A 286 -2.88 -37.59 -7.16
N VAL A 287 -1.99 -38.55 -6.90
CA VAL A 287 -1.30 -39.33 -7.94
C VAL A 287 -2.23 -40.12 -8.86
N ASN A 288 -3.49 -40.33 -8.44
CA ASN A 288 -4.53 -41.02 -9.18
C ASN A 288 -5.53 -40.05 -9.84
N GLY A 289 -5.32 -38.73 -9.72
CA GLY A 289 -6.25 -37.70 -10.23
C GLY A 289 -7.49 -37.49 -9.35
N MET A 290 -7.50 -38.01 -8.12
CA MET A 290 -8.58 -37.82 -7.15
C MET A 290 -8.39 -36.51 -6.38
N PRO A 291 -9.47 -35.75 -6.14
CA PRO A 291 -9.37 -34.49 -5.40
C PRO A 291 -9.05 -34.74 -3.93
N LEU A 292 -7.97 -34.12 -3.47
CA LEU A 292 -7.57 -34.00 -2.06
C LEU A 292 -7.74 -32.57 -1.62
N GLU A 293 -8.50 -32.38 -0.55
CA GLU A 293 -8.66 -31.07 0.07
C GLU A 293 -7.56 -30.85 1.11
N CYS A 294 -6.78 -29.78 0.95
CA CYS A 294 -5.71 -29.41 1.84
C CYS A 294 -6.08 -28.15 2.63
N LYS A 295 -6.03 -28.25 3.96
CA LYS A 295 -6.02 -27.10 4.85
C LYS A 295 -4.71 -26.33 4.66
N CYS A 296 -4.80 -25.05 4.29
CA CYS A 296 -3.62 -24.25 3.94
C CYS A 296 -3.22 -23.26 5.03
N CYS A 297 -4.13 -22.39 5.44
CA CYS A 297 -3.88 -21.39 6.50
C CYS A 297 -5.20 -20.90 7.09
N ASP A 298 -5.10 -20.33 8.29
CA ASP A 298 -6.23 -19.67 8.94
C ASP A 298 -6.32 -18.22 8.43
N ILE A 299 -7.54 -17.76 8.15
CA ILE A 299 -7.84 -16.46 7.56
C ILE A 299 -8.88 -15.71 8.38
N GLU A 300 -8.87 -14.40 8.23
CA GLU A 300 -9.77 -13.46 8.86
C GLU A 300 -10.55 -12.68 7.79
N PHE A 301 -11.85 -12.57 8.00
CA PHE A 301 -12.76 -11.76 7.17
C PHE A 301 -13.12 -10.49 7.92
N VAL A 302 -13.03 -9.36 7.21
CA VAL A 302 -13.32 -8.02 7.72
C VAL A 302 -14.33 -7.37 6.78
N ASN A 303 -15.54 -7.11 7.28
CA ASN A 303 -16.60 -6.50 6.49
C ASN A 303 -16.35 -4.98 6.34
N LEU A 304 -16.22 -4.52 5.09
CA LEU A 304 -15.91 -3.13 4.76
C LEU A 304 -17.11 -2.18 4.88
N LYS A 305 -18.36 -2.67 4.85
CA LYS A 305 -19.57 -1.84 5.01
C LYS A 305 -19.75 -1.26 6.42
N SER A 306 -18.91 -1.67 7.37
CA SER A 306 -18.88 -1.14 8.75
C SER A 306 -17.98 0.08 8.94
N LEU A 307 -17.32 0.57 7.89
CA LEU A 307 -16.45 1.75 7.98
C LEU A 307 -17.27 3.05 7.89
N PRO A 308 -17.05 4.02 8.81
CA PRO A 308 -17.57 5.35 8.61
C PRO A 308 -16.82 5.98 7.43
N CYS A 309 -17.51 6.15 6.29
CA CYS A 309 -17.02 6.96 5.19
C CYS A 309 -16.82 8.40 5.71
N SER A 310 -15.57 8.74 6.02
CA SER A 310 -15.15 10.10 6.33
C SER A 310 -15.04 10.91 5.04
N ILE A 311 -16.19 11.27 4.46
CA ILE A 311 -16.30 12.49 3.65
C ILE A 311 -17.59 13.17 4.09
N ARG A 312 -17.45 14.12 5.02
CA ARG A 312 -18.42 15.22 5.14
C ARG A 312 -18.33 16.02 3.85
N THR A 313 -19.23 15.74 2.93
CA THR A 313 -19.68 16.74 1.94
C THR A 313 -21.08 17.18 2.35
N ASP A 314 -21.18 17.68 3.58
CA ASP A 314 -22.25 18.60 3.93
C ASP A 314 -21.80 19.97 3.42
N ASP A 315 -22.14 20.26 2.17
CA ASP A 315 -22.86 21.47 1.81
C ASP A 315 -22.98 21.55 0.28
N ILE A 316 -24.19 21.92 -0.16
CA ILE A 316 -24.62 22.23 -1.54
C ILE A 316 -25.56 21.17 -2.14
N LEU A 317 -26.84 21.35 -1.77
CA LEU A 317 -28.07 21.17 -2.55
C LEU A 317 -28.92 19.91 -2.30
N ASN A 318 -29.91 20.12 -1.41
CA ASN A 318 -31.25 19.54 -1.40
C ASN A 318 -31.68 18.84 -2.71
N ALA A 319 -32.08 17.56 -2.62
CA ALA A 319 -33.43 17.14 -3.00
C ALA A 319 -33.67 15.64 -2.72
N SER A 320 -34.79 15.40 -2.04
CA SER A 320 -35.61 14.18 -2.05
C SER A 320 -35.12 12.95 -1.27
N GLU A 321 -35.74 12.84 -0.09
CA GLU A 321 -36.20 11.60 0.51
C GLU A 321 -36.60 10.53 -0.54
N SER A 322 -35.99 9.35 -0.41
CA SER A 322 -36.59 8.00 -0.52
C SER A 322 -35.57 7.02 -1.12
N ARG A 323 -34.94 6.22 -0.28
CA ARG A 323 -34.54 4.84 -0.59
C ARG A 323 -34.37 4.09 0.72
N ASP A 324 -35.01 2.93 0.76
CA ASP A 324 -35.44 2.22 1.96
C ASP A 324 -34.31 1.86 2.92
N SER A 325 -34.52 2.18 4.19
CA SER A 325 -33.70 1.81 5.35
C SER A 325 -33.82 0.33 5.74
N GLN A 326 -34.31 -0.55 4.85
CA GLN A 326 -34.50 -1.98 5.12
C GLN A 326 -33.29 -2.87 4.79
N SER A 327 -32.27 -2.38 4.07
CA SER A 327 -31.11 -3.20 3.66
C SER A 327 -30.04 -3.39 4.74
N LEU A 328 -30.03 -2.54 5.79
CA LEU A 328 -29.01 -2.58 6.84
C LEU A 328 -29.21 -3.71 7.86
N HIS A 329 -30.45 -4.15 8.12
CA HIS A 329 -30.73 -5.18 9.13
C HIS A 329 -30.49 -6.63 8.64
N GLY A 330 -30.58 -6.89 7.33
CA GLY A 330 -30.39 -8.24 6.76
C GLY A 330 -28.92 -8.65 6.58
N GLN A 331 -28.02 -7.71 6.29
CA GLN A 331 -26.61 -8.00 5.97
C GLN A 331 -25.76 -8.30 7.21
N ASP A 332 -26.07 -7.67 8.34
CA ASP A 332 -25.44 -8.00 9.62
C ASP A 332 -25.86 -9.40 10.10
N ALA A 333 -27.09 -9.83 9.78
CA ALA A 333 -27.56 -11.18 10.05
C ALA A 333 -26.85 -12.23 9.17
N PHE A 334 -26.49 -11.91 7.92
CA PHE A 334 -25.73 -12.80 7.02
C PHE A 334 -24.38 -13.20 7.62
N TRP A 335 -23.57 -12.22 8.01
CA TRP A 335 -22.26 -12.48 8.61
C TRP A 335 -22.38 -13.10 9.99
N VAL A 336 -23.34 -12.66 10.82
CA VAL A 336 -23.60 -13.28 12.13
C VAL A 336 -24.05 -14.74 11.99
N HIS A 337 -24.78 -15.10 10.94
CA HIS A 337 -25.18 -16.49 10.68
C HIS A 337 -23.99 -17.37 10.31
N LEU A 338 -23.15 -16.90 9.37
CA LEU A 338 -21.95 -17.62 8.94
C LEU A 338 -20.89 -17.72 10.05
N ALA A 339 -20.78 -16.69 10.91
CA ALA A 339 -19.73 -16.52 11.91
C ALA A 339 -19.95 -17.25 13.24
N LYS A 340 -21.10 -17.90 13.42
CA LYS A 340 -21.32 -18.74 14.61
C LYS A 340 -20.31 -19.89 14.70
N GLU A 341 -19.67 -20.25 13.59
CA GLU A 341 -18.70 -21.35 13.47
C GLU A 341 -17.54 -20.99 12.53
N ASN A 342 -16.49 -21.81 12.50
CA ASN A 342 -15.33 -21.60 11.61
C ASN A 342 -15.74 -21.66 10.14
N MET A 343 -15.60 -20.55 9.42
CA MET A 343 -15.89 -20.49 7.99
C MET A 343 -14.82 -21.21 7.16
N LYS A 344 -15.23 -21.88 6.09
CA LYS A 344 -14.29 -22.49 5.13
C LYS A 344 -14.34 -21.76 3.79
N LEU A 345 -13.19 -21.25 3.35
CA LEU A 345 -13.00 -20.63 2.05
C LEU A 345 -12.33 -21.64 1.11
N HIS A 346 -13.13 -22.25 0.25
CA HIS A 346 -12.65 -23.26 -0.69
C HIS A 346 -12.39 -22.63 -2.06
N VAL A 347 -11.17 -22.74 -2.58
CA VAL A 347 -10.85 -22.30 -3.95
C VAL A 347 -11.33 -23.36 -4.95
N LYS A 348 -12.31 -23.01 -5.79
CA LYS A 348 -12.91 -23.91 -6.78
C LYS A 348 -12.18 -23.91 -8.10
N SER A 349 -11.74 -22.73 -8.55
CA SER A 349 -10.99 -22.56 -9.79
C SER A 349 -10.31 -21.20 -9.82
N VAL A 350 -9.32 -21.05 -10.69
CA VAL A 350 -8.66 -19.77 -10.97
C VAL A 350 -8.85 -19.42 -12.43
N HIS A 351 -9.07 -18.14 -12.71
CA HIS A 351 -9.42 -17.65 -14.03
C HIS A 351 -8.58 -16.43 -14.35
N ARG A 352 -8.21 -16.28 -15.62
CA ARG A 352 -7.54 -15.09 -16.13
C ARG A 352 -8.49 -13.90 -16.22
N TYR A 353 -7.95 -12.69 -16.04
CA TYR A 353 -8.70 -11.46 -16.26
C TYR A 353 -9.17 -11.30 -17.72
N ASP A 354 -8.39 -11.76 -18.71
CA ASP A 354 -8.71 -11.62 -20.15
C ASP A 354 -9.70 -12.66 -20.70
N GLU A 355 -10.01 -13.71 -19.96
CA GLU A 355 -10.82 -14.86 -20.45
C GLU A 355 -12.29 -14.84 -19.99
N CYS A 356 -12.71 -13.83 -19.23
CA CYS A 356 -13.99 -13.88 -18.51
C CYS A 356 -15.12 -13.11 -19.21
N GLU A 357 -16.37 -13.59 -19.08
CA GLU A 357 -17.59 -12.85 -19.43
C GLU A 357 -18.09 -12.08 -18.20
N ARG A 358 -18.85 -11.00 -18.38
CA ARG A 358 -19.35 -10.15 -17.26
C ARG A 358 -20.08 -11.01 -16.21
N ILE A 359 -19.42 -11.32 -15.11
CA ILE A 359 -20.07 -11.95 -13.95
C ILE A 359 -20.98 -10.89 -13.31
N GLY A 360 -22.21 -11.29 -12.97
CA GLY A 360 -23.24 -10.41 -12.42
C GLY A 360 -22.77 -9.62 -11.19
N GLY A 361 -23.48 -8.53 -10.89
CA GLY A 361 -23.07 -7.55 -9.88
C GLY A 361 -22.81 -8.19 -8.51
N SER A 362 -21.72 -7.76 -7.86
CA SER A 362 -21.44 -8.12 -6.47
C SER A 362 -22.30 -7.28 -5.53
N SER A 363 -22.89 -7.93 -4.52
CA SER A 363 -23.70 -7.27 -3.49
C SER A 363 -22.88 -6.83 -2.27
N ASP A 364 -21.75 -7.50 -1.99
CA ASP A 364 -20.90 -7.29 -0.82
C ASP A 364 -19.39 -7.48 -1.10
N ILE A 365 -18.56 -6.58 -0.56
CA ILE A 365 -17.09 -6.65 -0.59
C ILE A 365 -16.56 -6.89 0.81
N VAL A 366 -15.70 -7.90 0.95
CA VAL A 366 -15.11 -8.35 2.21
C VAL A 366 -13.61 -8.36 2.06
N LEU A 367 -12.91 -7.82 3.04
CA LEU A 367 -11.47 -7.93 3.08
C LEU A 367 -11.08 -9.26 3.74
N VAL A 368 -10.21 -10.02 3.09
CA VAL A 368 -9.69 -11.29 3.57
C VAL A 368 -8.20 -11.16 3.83
N ARG A 369 -7.73 -11.63 4.98
CA ARG A 369 -6.32 -11.65 5.33
C ARG A 369 -5.93 -12.91 6.08
N GLU A 370 -4.65 -13.20 6.17
CA GLU A 370 -4.14 -14.26 7.05
C GLU A 370 -4.32 -13.88 8.54
N CYS A 371 -4.71 -14.85 9.37
CA CYS A 371 -4.79 -14.68 10.82
C CYS A 371 -3.39 -14.59 11.43
N PHE A 372 -3.10 -13.51 12.15
CA PHE A 372 -1.89 -13.41 12.96
C PHE A 372 -2.16 -13.91 14.38
N LEU A 373 -1.43 -14.94 14.81
CA LEU A 373 -1.44 -15.37 16.21
C LEU A 373 -0.66 -14.35 17.05
N GLU A 374 -1.31 -13.76 18.07
CA GLU A 374 -0.62 -13.07 19.16
C GLU A 374 0.18 -14.10 19.97
N LEU A 375 1.40 -14.40 19.53
CA LEU A 375 2.29 -15.25 20.30
C LEU A 375 2.78 -14.49 21.53
N GLY A 376 2.30 -14.92 22.69
CA GLY A 376 2.92 -14.64 23.98
C GLY A 376 4.43 -14.90 23.88
N LYS A 377 5.22 -13.89 24.26
CA LYS A 377 6.68 -13.89 24.30
C LYS A 377 7.21 -15.22 24.80
N ASN A 378 7.57 -16.17 23.92
CA ASN A 378 8.41 -17.34 24.20
C ASN A 378 8.48 -18.27 22.97
N LYS A 379 9.43 -18.02 22.06
CA LYS A 379 10.10 -19.11 21.34
C LYS A 379 11.56 -18.72 21.10
N LYS A 380 12.46 -19.57 21.60
CA LYS A 380 13.91 -19.49 21.37
C LYS A 380 14.18 -19.66 19.88
N ASN A 381 14.97 -18.74 19.31
CA ASN A 381 15.54 -18.85 17.98
C ASN A 381 16.54 -20.02 17.94
N SER A 382 16.21 -21.10 17.23
CA SER A 382 17.18 -22.12 16.85
C SER A 382 16.91 -22.56 15.40
N GLY A 383 17.43 -21.77 14.46
CA GLY A 383 17.43 -22.07 13.04
C GLY A 383 18.30 -21.07 12.30
N VAL A 384 19.01 -21.52 11.27
CA VAL A 384 19.72 -20.65 10.35
C VAL A 384 18.71 -19.69 9.73
N ASP A 385 18.91 -18.40 9.96
CA ASP A 385 17.97 -17.33 9.61
C ASP A 385 17.94 -17.18 8.08
N PHE A 386 16.98 -17.82 7.41
CA PHE A 386 16.83 -17.73 5.96
C PHE A 386 16.41 -16.31 5.56
N PHE A 387 16.97 -15.78 4.47
CA PHE A 387 16.71 -14.41 4.06
C PHE A 387 15.22 -14.13 3.83
N ALA A 388 14.49 -15.06 3.21
CA ALA A 388 13.06 -14.86 2.97
C ALA A 388 12.26 -14.77 4.27
N ASP A 389 12.64 -15.52 5.32
CA ASP A 389 11.96 -15.46 6.61
C ASP A 389 12.10 -14.07 7.23
N ARG A 390 13.29 -13.45 7.14
CA ARG A 390 13.50 -12.07 7.60
C ARG A 390 12.67 -11.05 6.82
N VAL A 391 12.57 -11.22 5.50
CA VAL A 391 11.78 -10.33 4.65
C VAL A 391 10.30 -10.46 4.98
N LEU A 392 9.80 -11.69 5.15
CA LEU A 392 8.42 -11.93 5.55
C LEU A 392 8.14 -11.33 6.92
N GLU A 393 8.99 -11.54 7.92
CA GLU A 393 8.85 -10.93 9.25
C GLU A 393 8.73 -9.40 9.19
N MET A 394 9.59 -8.76 8.39
CA MET A 394 9.56 -7.32 8.18
C MET A 394 8.24 -6.88 7.53
N LEU A 395 7.78 -7.55 6.47
CA LEU A 395 6.53 -7.23 5.77
C LEU A 395 5.32 -7.28 6.72
N HIS A 396 5.28 -8.30 7.58
CA HIS A 396 4.25 -8.46 8.59
C HIS A 396 4.28 -7.36 9.64
N GLY A 397 5.47 -7.05 10.19
CA GLY A 397 5.63 -6.00 11.19
C GLY A 397 5.18 -4.63 10.67
N GLU A 398 5.44 -4.33 9.40
CA GLU A 398 4.96 -3.07 8.80
C GLU A 398 3.45 -3.04 8.55
N MET A 399 2.76 -4.19 8.50
CA MET A 399 1.30 -4.29 8.41
C MET A 399 0.61 -4.44 9.77
N GLY A 400 1.35 -4.32 10.88
CA GLY A 400 0.83 -4.46 12.23
C GLY A 400 0.54 -5.91 12.66
N GLY A 401 1.04 -6.89 11.90
CA GLY A 401 0.95 -8.31 12.23
C GLY A 401 2.22 -8.82 12.93
N VAL A 402 2.06 -9.85 13.76
CA VAL A 402 3.18 -10.61 14.34
C VAL A 402 3.19 -12.00 13.70
N THR A 403 4.31 -12.41 13.12
CA THR A 403 4.43 -13.75 12.54
C THR A 403 4.68 -14.81 13.59
N SER A 404 4.04 -15.96 13.40
CA SER A 404 4.58 -17.22 13.85
C SER A 404 5.57 -17.75 12.80
N ARG A 405 6.86 -17.90 13.14
CA ARG A 405 7.88 -18.56 12.28
C ARG A 405 7.53 -20.03 11.92
N SER A 406 6.42 -20.60 12.41
CA SER A 406 6.15 -22.04 12.32
C SER A 406 5.35 -22.50 11.10
N HIS A 407 4.84 -21.60 10.25
CA HIS A 407 3.97 -21.98 9.14
C HIS A 407 4.52 -21.51 7.78
N PRO A 408 4.36 -22.32 6.72
CA PRO A 408 4.68 -21.88 5.35
C PRO A 408 3.85 -20.64 4.98
N PRO A 409 4.41 -19.69 4.21
CA PRO A 409 3.74 -18.46 3.80
C PRO A 409 2.75 -18.72 2.64
N THR A 410 1.84 -19.68 2.84
CA THR A 410 0.93 -20.19 1.80
C THR A 410 0.02 -19.09 1.27
N TRP A 411 -0.44 -18.18 2.14
CA TRP A 411 -1.27 -17.04 1.76
C TRP A 411 -0.53 -16.10 0.80
N GLN A 412 0.67 -15.69 1.15
CA GLN A 412 1.51 -14.79 0.34
C GLN A 412 1.89 -15.46 -1.00
N MET A 413 2.19 -16.77 -0.99
CA MET A 413 2.44 -17.54 -2.21
C MET A 413 1.21 -17.56 -3.12
N PHE A 414 0.03 -17.81 -2.56
CA PHE A 414 -1.22 -17.86 -3.32
C PHE A 414 -1.57 -16.50 -3.93
N LEU A 415 -1.52 -15.42 -3.17
CA LEU A 415 -1.77 -14.06 -3.69
C LEU A 415 -0.74 -13.65 -4.75
N SER A 416 0.53 -14.01 -4.55
CA SER A 416 1.60 -13.76 -5.52
C SER A 416 1.37 -14.51 -6.82
N PHE A 417 0.92 -15.77 -6.75
CA PHE A 417 0.56 -16.55 -7.92
C PHE A 417 -0.58 -15.89 -8.69
N LEU A 418 -1.68 -15.53 -8.02
CA LEU A 418 -2.82 -14.86 -8.64
C LEU A 418 -2.40 -13.56 -9.31
N HIS A 419 -1.66 -12.70 -8.61
CA HIS A 419 -1.21 -11.42 -9.15
C HIS A 419 -0.29 -11.59 -10.35
N THR A 420 0.76 -12.42 -10.24
CA THR A 420 1.78 -12.58 -11.29
C THR A 420 1.21 -13.18 -12.56
N LYS A 421 0.21 -14.06 -12.44
CA LYS A 421 -0.46 -14.66 -13.59
C LYS A 421 -1.61 -13.82 -14.14
N GLY A 422 -2.01 -12.75 -13.45
CA GLY A 422 -3.17 -11.95 -13.82
C GLY A 422 -4.48 -12.75 -13.64
N TYR A 423 -4.60 -13.45 -12.52
CA TYR A 423 -5.72 -14.34 -12.20
C TYR A 423 -6.54 -13.80 -11.03
N TRP A 424 -7.79 -14.24 -10.98
CA TRP A 424 -8.66 -14.19 -9.79
C TRP A 424 -9.12 -15.61 -9.45
N ALA A 425 -9.56 -15.83 -8.21
CA ALA A 425 -10.02 -17.14 -7.75
C ALA A 425 -11.53 -17.16 -7.55
N LEU A 426 -12.21 -18.14 -8.17
CA LEU A 426 -13.59 -18.47 -7.82
C LEU A 426 -13.56 -19.29 -6.54
N VAL A 427 -14.24 -18.80 -5.51
CA VAL A 427 -14.26 -19.42 -4.18
C VAL A 427 -15.69 -19.76 -3.77
N SER A 428 -15.84 -20.79 -2.94
CA SER A 428 -17.07 -21.04 -2.20
C SER A 428 -16.82 -20.86 -0.71
N LEU A 429 -17.64 -20.05 -0.05
CA LEU A 429 -17.68 -19.87 1.39
C LEU A 429 -18.73 -20.80 1.96
N SER A 430 -18.36 -21.67 2.90
CA SER A 430 -19.29 -22.59 3.56
C SER A 430 -19.15 -22.54 5.08
N SER A 431 -20.27 -22.72 5.77
CA SER A 431 -20.32 -22.90 7.23
C SER A 431 -20.93 -24.27 7.58
N SER A 432 -20.70 -24.69 8.83
CA SER A 432 -21.56 -25.55 9.67
C SER A 432 -22.88 -26.03 9.05
N ASN A 433 -23.69 -25.02 8.75
CA ASN A 433 -25.11 -25.11 8.49
C ASN A 433 -25.50 -25.28 7.01
N ARG A 434 -24.60 -25.77 6.15
CA ARG A 434 -24.81 -26.08 4.70
C ARG A 434 -25.07 -24.90 3.77
N ASP A 435 -25.19 -23.67 4.27
CA ASP A 435 -25.24 -22.50 3.40
C ASP A 435 -23.88 -22.32 2.72
N THR A 436 -23.90 -22.30 1.39
CA THR A 436 -22.71 -22.10 0.55
C THR A 436 -22.90 -20.88 -0.33
N PHE A 437 -21.96 -19.96 -0.28
CA PHE A 437 -21.96 -18.74 -1.07
C PHE A 437 -20.80 -18.77 -2.05
N MET A 438 -21.03 -18.32 -3.27
CA MET A 438 -19.97 -18.18 -4.25
C MET A 438 -19.39 -16.77 -4.17
N GLY A 439 -18.09 -16.66 -4.42
CA GLY A 439 -17.42 -15.37 -4.44
C GLY A 439 -16.23 -15.35 -5.39
N ILE A 440 -15.78 -14.14 -5.70
CA ILE A 440 -14.57 -13.87 -6.47
C ILE A 440 -13.54 -13.29 -5.51
N LEU A 441 -12.39 -13.93 -5.38
CA LEU A 441 -11.27 -13.46 -4.59
C LEU A 441 -10.21 -12.86 -5.52
N LYS A 442 -9.90 -11.57 -5.31
CA LYS A 442 -8.84 -10.85 -6.03
C LYS A 442 -7.71 -10.46 -5.07
N PRO A 443 -6.44 -10.67 -5.44
CA PRO A 443 -5.32 -10.23 -4.61
C PRO A 443 -5.26 -8.69 -4.57
N PHE A 444 -5.01 -8.10 -3.40
CA PHE A 444 -4.90 -6.66 -3.22
C PHE A 444 -3.52 -6.25 -2.74
N THR A 445 -3.06 -6.77 -1.59
CA THR A 445 -1.70 -6.58 -1.09
C THR A 445 -1.03 -7.91 -0.80
N THR A 446 0.20 -7.89 -0.29
CA THR A 446 0.91 -9.10 0.16
C THR A 446 0.15 -9.87 1.25
N HIS A 447 -0.73 -9.22 2.01
CA HIS A 447 -1.49 -9.85 3.09
C HIS A 447 -3.01 -9.77 2.91
N LEU A 448 -3.49 -8.97 1.95
CA LEU A 448 -4.90 -8.66 1.79
C LEU A 448 -5.41 -9.13 0.43
N ALA A 449 -6.59 -9.71 0.42
CA ALA A 449 -7.39 -9.96 -0.77
C ALA A 449 -8.79 -9.36 -0.58
N LEU A 450 -9.44 -9.01 -1.69
CA LEU A 450 -10.84 -8.62 -1.69
C LEU A 450 -11.69 -9.78 -2.19
N LEU A 451 -12.69 -10.12 -1.39
CA LEU A 451 -13.69 -11.13 -1.69
C LEU A 451 -15.01 -10.43 -2.04
N TYR A 452 -15.43 -10.64 -3.29
CA TYR A 452 -16.70 -10.21 -3.82
C TYR A 452 -17.71 -11.34 -3.67
N ILE A 453 -18.78 -11.13 -2.91
CA ILE A 453 -19.85 -12.10 -2.81
C ILE A 453 -20.76 -11.97 -4.03
N LEU A 454 -21.10 -13.12 -4.64
CA LEU A 454 -22.01 -13.20 -5.79
C LEU A 454 -23.44 -13.46 -5.30
N ASP A 455 -24.41 -12.72 -5.85
CA ASP A 455 -25.83 -13.01 -5.60
C ASP A 455 -26.24 -14.35 -6.23
N ALA A 456 -27.16 -15.06 -5.57
CA ALA A 456 -27.60 -16.40 -5.94
C ALA A 456 -28.15 -16.51 -7.38
N ASP A 457 -28.63 -15.41 -7.95
CA ASP A 457 -29.18 -15.33 -9.30
C ASP A 457 -28.11 -15.22 -10.42
N HIS A 458 -26.82 -15.14 -10.06
CA HIS A 458 -25.72 -14.85 -10.99
C HIS A 458 -24.59 -15.88 -11.00
N VAL A 459 -24.84 -17.09 -10.46
CA VAL A 459 -23.89 -18.20 -10.56
C VAL A 459 -23.77 -18.64 -12.03
N PRO A 460 -22.57 -18.68 -12.63
CA PRO A 460 -22.40 -19.14 -14.00
C PRO A 460 -22.78 -20.62 -14.09
N ILE A 461 -23.94 -20.88 -14.69
CA ILE A 461 -24.35 -22.24 -15.07
C ILE A 461 -23.44 -22.66 -16.22
N ARG A 462 -22.53 -23.60 -15.96
CA ARG A 462 -21.79 -24.30 -17.03
C ARG A 462 -22.79 -24.83 -18.06
N SER A 463 -22.84 -24.23 -19.25
CA SER A 463 -23.44 -24.90 -20.39
C SER A 463 -22.58 -26.12 -20.70
N LYS A 464 -23.15 -27.32 -20.54
CA LYS A 464 -22.56 -28.57 -21.03
C LYS A 464 -22.45 -28.49 -22.55
N SER A 465 -21.36 -27.95 -23.10
CA SER A 465 -20.98 -28.26 -24.48
C SER A 465 -20.03 -29.45 -24.44
N GLY A 466 -20.57 -30.64 -24.66
CA GLY A 466 -19.76 -31.81 -24.94
C GLY A 466 -19.01 -31.59 -26.26
N SER A 467 -17.69 -31.49 -26.20
CA SER A 467 -16.83 -31.72 -27.34
C SER A 467 -15.83 -32.81 -26.98
N LYS A 468 -15.98 -33.95 -27.65
CA LYS A 468 -15.05 -35.09 -27.58
C LYS A 468 -13.64 -34.61 -27.90
N LEU A 469 -12.67 -34.96 -27.06
CA LEU A 469 -11.25 -34.92 -27.42
C LEU A 469 -11.00 -35.88 -28.60
N PRO A 470 -10.27 -35.49 -29.66
CA PRO A 470 -9.60 -36.45 -30.51
C PRO A 470 -8.38 -37.03 -29.77
N ARG A 471 -8.11 -38.30 -30.07
CA ARG A 471 -7.09 -39.16 -29.46
C ARG A 471 -5.68 -38.63 -29.57
#